data_AF-A0A957AAR0-F1
#
_entry.id   AF-A0A957AAR0-F1
#
_cell.length_a   1.000
_cell.length_b   1.000
_cell.length_c   1.000
_cell.angle_alpha   90.00
_cell.angle_beta   90.00
_cell.angle_gamma   90.00
#
_symmetry.space_group_name_H-M   'P 1'
#
loop_
_entity.id
_entity.type
_entity.pdbx_description
1 polymer ?
#
loop_
_entity_poly.entity_id
_entity_poly.type
_entity_poly.pdbx_seq_one_letter_code
_entity_poly.pdbx_strand_id
1 'polypeptide(L)'
;MDSLQFGAFCPRYHQAVELIGRRWSGAILRAMLAGVNRFSGLTDAIPGMSDRLLSDRLKEFEAEGLVERIVFPDIPVRIEYRLT
;
A
#
# COMPACT_ATOMS: atom_id res chain seq x y z
N MET A 1 -20.48 -32.87 -22.45
CA MET A 1 -19.74 -32.47 -21.24
C MET A 1 -18.95 -31.24 -21.64
N ASP A 2 -19.55 -30.07 -21.43
CA ASP A 2 -18.93 -28.79 -21.74
C ASP A 2 -17.67 -28.64 -20.90
N SER A 3 -16.53 -28.73 -21.59
CA SER A 3 -15.24 -28.31 -21.09
C SER A 3 -15.29 -26.82 -20.83
N LEU A 4 -15.61 -26.43 -19.60
CA LEU A 4 -15.33 -25.09 -19.08
C LEU A 4 -13.82 -24.87 -19.17
N GLN A 5 -13.38 -24.32 -20.31
CA GLN A 5 -12.08 -23.72 -20.44
C GLN A 5 -12.10 -22.49 -19.53
N PHE A 6 -11.72 -22.67 -18.27
CA PHE A 6 -11.31 -21.58 -17.40
C PHE A 6 -10.16 -20.90 -18.14
N GLY A 7 -10.46 -19.81 -18.85
CA GLY A 7 -9.46 -18.98 -19.50
C GLY A 7 -8.37 -18.68 -18.48
N ALA A 8 -7.10 -18.82 -18.89
CA ALA A 8 -5.95 -18.63 -18.02
C ALA A 8 -6.16 -17.41 -17.11
N PHE A 9 -6.09 -17.64 -15.79
CA PHE A 9 -6.39 -16.64 -14.79
C PHE A 9 -5.57 -15.36 -15.07
N CYS A 10 -6.22 -14.19 -15.06
CA CYS A 10 -5.56 -12.93 -15.42
C CYS A 10 -4.37 -12.68 -14.47
N PRO A 11 -3.11 -12.66 -14.98
CA PRO A 11 -1.93 -12.52 -14.10
C PRO A 11 -1.93 -11.22 -13.31
N ARG A 12 -2.48 -10.14 -13.90
CA ARG A 12 -2.61 -8.83 -13.24
C ARG A 12 -3.59 -8.88 -12.07
N TYR A 13 -4.72 -9.56 -12.25
CA TYR A 13 -5.68 -9.75 -11.17
C TYR A 13 -5.06 -10.57 -10.03
N HIS A 14 -4.34 -11.65 -10.35
CA HIS A 14 -3.63 -12.44 -9.36
C HIS A 14 -2.64 -11.59 -8.54
N GLN A 15 -1.78 -10.84 -9.22
CA GLN A 15 -0.79 -9.98 -8.59
C GLN A 15 -1.45 -8.92 -7.69
N ALA A 16 -2.55 -8.31 -8.14
CA ALA A 16 -3.31 -7.34 -7.34
C ALA A 16 -3.88 -7.98 -6.06
N VAL A 17 -4.45 -9.18 -6.17
CA VAL A 17 -4.99 -9.91 -5.01
C VAL A 17 -3.87 -10.28 -4.04
N GLU A 18 -2.73 -10.75 -4.53
CA GLU A 18 -1.56 -11.04 -3.69
C GLU A 18 -1.07 -9.78 -2.96
N LEU A 19 -0.95 -8.65 -3.67
CA LEU A 19 -0.51 -7.37 -3.10
C LEU A 19 -1.44 -6.86 -1.99
N ILE A 20 -2.75 -6.90 -2.24
CA ILE A 20 -3.78 -6.46 -1.28
C ILE A 20 -3.89 -7.45 -0.10
N GLY A 21 -3.69 -8.75 -0.36
CA GLY A 21 -3.73 -9.82 0.63
C GLY A 21 -2.50 -9.89 1.54
N ARG A 22 -1.39 -9.22 1.18
CA ARG A 22 -0.20 -9.16 2.03
C ARG A 22 -0.53 -8.57 3.40
N ARG A 23 0.17 -9.10 4.42
CA ARG A 23 0.00 -8.66 5.80
C ARG A 23 0.12 -7.14 5.90
N TRP A 24 -0.90 -6.54 6.50
CA TRP A 24 -1.09 -5.10 6.70
C TRP A 24 -1.43 -4.23 5.48
N SER A 25 -1.40 -4.76 4.25
CA SER A 25 -1.68 -3.94 3.06
C SER A 25 -3.04 -3.24 3.16
N GLY A 26 -4.11 -3.99 3.49
CA GLY A 26 -5.45 -3.43 3.66
C GLY A 26 -5.55 -2.38 4.79
N ALA A 27 -4.83 -2.56 5.89
CA ALA A 27 -4.84 -1.61 7.00
C ALA A 27 -4.17 -0.27 6.63
N ILE A 28 -3.04 -0.34 5.92
CA ILE A 28 -2.33 0.85 5.42
C ILE A 28 -3.21 1.60 4.42
N LEU A 29 -3.72 0.90 3.40
CA LEU A 29 -4.59 1.50 2.39
C LEU A 29 -5.84 2.12 3.03
N ARG A 30 -6.44 1.47 4.03
CA ARG A 30 -7.59 2.02 4.76
C ARG A 30 -7.24 3.31 5.51
N ALA A 31 -6.10 3.36 6.19
CA ALA A 31 -5.66 4.57 6.89
C ALA A 31 -5.37 5.72 5.92
N MET A 32 -4.73 5.42 4.78
CA MET A 32 -4.48 6.41 3.72
C MET A 32 -5.75 6.93 3.08
N LEU A 33 -6.74 6.06 2.82
CA LEU A 33 -8.09 6.45 2.37
C LEU A 33 -8.83 7.33 3.38
N ALA A 34 -8.50 7.22 4.67
CA ALA A 34 -9.00 8.11 5.72
C ALA A 34 -8.21 9.43 5.83
N GLY A 35 -7.23 9.66 4.94
CA GLY A 35 -6.44 10.88 4.86
C GLY A 35 -5.11 10.84 5.62
N VAL A 36 -4.74 9.72 6.23
CA VAL A 36 -3.45 9.59 6.94
C VAL A 36 -2.32 9.45 5.92
N ASN A 37 -1.46 10.46 5.83
CA ASN A 37 -0.43 10.54 4.79
C ASN A 37 1.01 10.68 5.34
N ARG A 38 1.20 10.78 6.66
CA ARG A 38 2.53 10.83 7.29
C ARG A 38 2.89 9.46 7.84
N PHE A 39 4.18 9.10 7.78
CA PHE A 39 4.68 7.84 8.30
C PHE A 39 4.27 7.60 9.76
N SER A 40 4.52 8.57 10.64
CA SER A 40 4.14 8.48 12.06
C SER A 40 2.64 8.30 12.25
N GLY A 41 1.83 9.04 11.49
CA GLY A 41 0.38 8.89 11.53
C GLY A 41 -0.09 7.49 11.11
N LEU A 42 0.58 6.86 10.14
CA LEU A 42 0.30 5.49 9.73
C LEU A 42 0.68 4.48 10.83
N THR A 43 1.83 4.64 11.48
CA THR A 43 2.23 3.81 12.62
C THR A 43 1.23 3.96 13.78
N ASP A 44 0.83 5.20 14.10
CA ASP A 44 -0.12 5.48 15.19
C ASP A 44 -1.52 4.92 14.90
N ALA A 45 -1.96 4.95 13.64
CA ALA A 45 -3.28 4.46 13.22
C ALA A 45 -3.39 2.93 13.18
N ILE A 46 -2.26 2.20 13.19
CA ILE A 46 -2.24 0.75 12.94
C ILE A 46 -1.53 0.01 14.09
N PRO A 47 -2.27 -0.37 15.15
CA PRO A 47 -1.70 -1.02 16.32
C PRO A 47 -0.97 -2.32 15.97
N GLY A 48 0.26 -2.49 16.50
CA GLY A 48 1.06 -3.71 16.32
C GLY A 48 1.83 -3.77 15.00
N MET A 49 1.73 -2.75 14.15
CA MET A 49 2.61 -2.58 12.99
C MET A 49 3.99 -2.08 13.44
N SER A 50 5.05 -2.67 12.89
CA SER A 50 6.40 -2.15 13.09
C SER A 50 6.77 -1.17 11.99
N ASP A 51 7.59 -0.16 12.33
CA ASP A 51 8.10 0.82 11.37
C ASP A 51 8.84 0.16 10.20
N ARG A 52 9.60 -0.90 10.47
CA ARG A 52 10.26 -1.68 9.42
C ARG A 52 9.26 -2.21 8.41
N LEU A 53 8.18 -2.84 8.88
CA LEU A 53 7.19 -3.44 8.00
C LEU A 53 6.38 -2.38 7.26
N LEU A 54 6.04 -1.26 7.90
CA LEU A 54 5.41 -0.12 7.24
C LEU A 54 6.30 0.41 6.11
N SER A 55 7.59 0.62 6.38
CA SER A 55 8.57 1.08 5.38
C SER A 55 8.64 0.13 4.18
N ASP A 56 8.72 -1.18 4.44
CA ASP A 56 8.75 -2.20 3.39
C ASP A 56 7.45 -2.23 2.57
N ARG A 57 6.28 -2.01 3.20
CA ARG A 57 4.99 -1.92 2.50
C ARG A 57 4.88 -0.66 1.64
N LEU A 58 5.24 0.50 2.17
CA LEU A 58 5.17 1.76 1.43
C LEU A 58 6.10 1.75 0.21
N LYS A 59 7.31 1.16 0.33
CA LYS A 59 8.21 0.98 -0.82
C LYS A 59 7.63 0.07 -1.90
N GLU A 60 6.93 -0.99 -1.51
CA GLU A 60 6.29 -1.87 -2.49
C GLU A 60 5.10 -1.19 -3.15
N PHE A 61 4.28 -0.47 -2.40
CA PHE A 61 3.20 0.32 -2.97
C PHE A 61 3.70 1.41 -3.91
N GLU A 62 4.85 2.02 -3.60
CA GLU A 62 5.52 2.95 -4.51
C GLU A 62 6.02 2.26 -5.79
N ALA A 63 6.63 1.08 -5.66
CA ALA A 63 7.09 0.30 -6.81
C ALA A 63 5.95 -0.19 -7.72
N GLU A 64 4.81 -0.54 -7.14
CA GLU A 64 3.59 -0.96 -7.85
C GLU A 64 2.73 0.24 -8.30
N GLY A 65 3.16 1.48 -8.02
CA GLY A 65 2.49 2.70 -8.44
C GLY A 65 1.16 2.98 -7.72
N LEU A 66 0.93 2.38 -6.55
CA LEU A 66 -0.23 2.65 -5.69
C LEU A 66 -0.03 3.86 -4.78
N VAL A 67 1.22 4.18 -4.45
CA VAL A 67 1.57 5.26 -3.53
C VAL A 67 2.65 6.13 -4.13
N GLU A 68 2.46 7.44 -4.09
CA GLU A 68 3.49 8.42 -4.36
C GLU A 68 4.12 8.92 -3.05
N ARG A 69 5.45 8.95 -2.99
CA ARG A 69 6.21 9.56 -1.90
C ARG A 69 6.60 11.00 -2.27
N ILE A 70 6.00 11.97 -1.60
CA ILE A 70 6.20 13.39 -1.87
C ILE A 70 7.08 14.00 -0.78
N VAL A 71 8.15 14.69 -1.20
CA VAL A 71 9.02 15.46 -0.31
C VAL A 71 8.72 16.94 -0.46
N PHE A 72 8.24 17.55 0.62
CA PHE A 72 8.03 18.99 0.72
C PHE A 72 9.28 19.64 1.32
N PRO A 73 9.95 20.57 0.59
CA PRO A 73 11.17 21.23 1.03
C PRO A 73 10.88 22.36 2.05
N ASP A 74 10.04 22.08 3.04
CA ASP A 74 9.73 22.99 4.14
C ASP A 74 10.77 22.86 5.28
N ILE A 75 10.71 23.75 6.27
CA ILE A 75 11.51 23.64 7.50
C ILE A 75 10.54 23.40 8.67
N PRO A 76 10.51 22.20 9.28
CA PRO A 76 11.28 21.00 8.94
C PRO A 76 10.77 20.31 7.67
N VAL A 77 11.64 19.53 7.02
CA VAL A 77 11.30 18.77 5.80
C VAL A 77 10.12 17.84 6.10
N ARG A 78 9.09 17.92 5.27
CA ARG A 78 7.89 17.08 5.38
C ARG A 78 7.89 16.03 4.28
N ILE A 79 7.59 14.79 4.66
CA ILE A 79 7.40 13.68 3.73
C ILE A 79 5.96 13.19 3.87
N GLU A 80 5.25 13.10 2.76
CA GLU A 80 3.91 12.51 2.69
C GLU A 80 3.89 11.32 1.72
N TYR A 81 2.97 10.40 1.99
CA TYR A 81 2.64 9.26 1.16
C TYR A 81 1.19 9.41 0.72
N ARG A 82 0.94 9.45 -0.59
CA ARG A 82 -0.41 9.65 -1.14
C ARG A 82 -0.77 8.50 -2.06
N LEU A 83 -2.03 8.08 -2.04
CA LEU A 83 -2.53 7.15 -3.05
C LEU A 83 -2.53 7.86 -4.42
N THR A 84 -2.23 7.11 -5.48
CA THR A 84 -2.20 7.59 -6.87
C THR A 84 -3.58 7.65 -7.52
#